data_AF-A0A1I7DQ80-F1
#
_entry.id   AF-A0A1I7DQ80-F1
#
_cell.length_a   1.000
_cell.length_b   1.000
_cell.length_c   1.000
_cell.angle_alpha   90.00
_cell.angle_beta   90.00
_cell.angle_gamma   90.00
#
_symmetry.space_group_name_H-M   'P 1'
#
loop_
_entity.id
_entity.type
_entity.pdbx_description
1 polymer ?
#
loop_
_entity_poly.entity_id
_entity_poly.type
_entity_poly.pdbx_seq_one_letter_code
_entity_poly.pdbx_strand_id
1 'polypeptide(L)'
;MAKHALSLFIKIALFTAVMLIVAKVIPYDGLVDSITGLFDFHSASKFTRFILGEPDLEVWESLGDYFSILINTLISVPITSVVITAYRAVTRKVSLINIFREWVGSTRRRFAKIFGFTFLFWALFRLLPYQSIFPDQTYSDFTIAAIVGFQLLLTIVCYWFIVKKIITKRSL
;
A
#
# COMPACT_ATOMS: atom_id res chain seq x y z
N MET A 1 -4.50 -25.56 4.11
CA MET A 1 -4.87 -24.26 3.48
C MET A 1 -5.54 -23.29 4.47
N ALA A 2 -6.54 -23.69 5.26
CA ALA A 2 -7.25 -22.81 6.21
C ALA A 2 -6.35 -22.06 7.21
N LYS A 3 -5.34 -22.73 7.82
CA LYS A 3 -4.39 -22.07 8.74
C LYS A 3 -3.59 -20.93 8.09
N HIS A 4 -3.26 -21.06 6.80
CA HIS A 4 -2.53 -20.02 6.06
C HIS A 4 -3.43 -18.83 5.71
N ALA A 5 -4.69 -19.09 5.32
CA ALA A 5 -5.68 -18.04 5.07
C ALA A 5 -5.99 -17.25 6.35
N LEU A 6 -6.21 -17.94 7.48
CA LEU A 6 -6.46 -17.33 8.77
C LEU A 6 -5.25 -16.51 9.27
N SER A 7 -4.03 -17.01 9.07
CA SER A 7 -2.81 -16.25 9.39
C SER A 7 -2.65 -14.99 8.51
N LEU A 8 -3.06 -15.05 7.24
CA LEU A 8 -3.07 -13.88 6.36
C LEU A 8 -4.09 -12.85 6.85
N PHE A 9 -5.31 -13.29 7.15
CA PHE A 9 -6.38 -12.43 7.63
C PHE A 9 -5.99 -11.67 8.91
N ILE A 10 -5.42 -12.37 9.89
CA ILE A 10 -4.93 -11.75 11.13
C ILE A 10 -3.86 -10.70 10.86
N LYS A 11 -2.95 -10.93 9.91
CA LYS A 11 -1.90 -9.95 9.58
C LYS A 11 -2.46 -8.71 8.90
N ILE A 12 -3.46 -8.88 8.03
CA ILE A 12 -4.15 -7.76 7.39
C ILE A 12 -4.90 -6.96 8.45
N ALA A 13 -5.71 -7.62 9.29
CA ALA A 13 -6.43 -6.98 10.38
C ALA A 13 -5.50 -6.23 11.33
N LEU A 14 -4.36 -6.84 11.70
CA LEU A 14 -3.33 -6.19 12.52
C LEU A 14 -2.75 -4.94 11.83
N PHE A 15 -2.42 -5.03 10.54
CA PHE A 15 -1.89 -3.90 9.79
C PHE A 15 -2.91 -2.76 9.70
N THR A 16 -4.17 -3.07 9.43
CA THR A 16 -5.27 -2.09 9.41
C THR A 16 -5.46 -1.43 10.77
N ALA A 17 -5.45 -2.22 11.85
CA ALA A 17 -5.56 -1.67 13.21
C ALA A 17 -4.39 -0.71 13.53
N VAL A 18 -3.16 -1.08 13.13
CA VAL A 18 -1.99 -0.19 13.30
C VAL A 18 -2.17 1.10 12.48
N MET A 19 -2.60 1.02 11.22
CA MET A 19 -2.87 2.20 10.38
C MET A 19 -3.88 3.16 11.02
N LEU A 20 -4.95 2.63 11.62
CA LEU A 20 -5.96 3.45 12.30
C LEU A 20 -5.40 4.10 13.57
N ILE A 21 -4.58 3.36 14.34
CA ILE A 21 -3.92 3.90 15.52
C ILE A 21 -2.94 5.00 15.12
N VAL A 22 -2.11 4.76 14.09
CA VAL A 22 -1.15 5.75 13.59
C VAL A 22 -1.86 7.00 13.11
N ALA A 23 -2.94 6.86 12.34
CA ALA A 23 -3.74 7.99 11.89
C ALA A 23 -4.32 8.83 13.05
N LYS A 24 -4.67 8.18 14.17
CA LYS A 24 -5.28 8.87 15.31
C LYS A 24 -4.26 9.45 16.30
N VAL A 25 -3.13 8.78 16.48
CA VAL A 25 -2.18 9.05 17.58
C VAL A 25 -0.98 9.86 17.13
N ILE A 26 -0.57 9.73 15.87
CA ILE A 26 0.64 10.37 15.35
C ILE A 26 0.21 11.62 14.57
N PRO A 27 0.50 12.85 15.07
CA PRO A 27 0.18 14.07 14.37
C PRO A 27 1.21 14.30 13.25
N TYR A 28 0.98 13.69 12.09
CA TYR A 28 1.83 13.89 10.91
C TYR A 28 1.25 14.92 9.93
N ASP A 29 0.16 15.61 10.29
CA ASP A 29 -0.48 16.65 9.47
C ASP A 29 0.51 17.77 9.13
N GLY A 30 1.29 18.26 10.10
CA GLY A 30 2.32 19.27 9.83
C GLY A 30 3.42 18.79 8.87
N LEU A 31 3.68 17.48 8.81
CA LEU A 31 4.61 16.89 7.83
C LEU A 31 3.97 16.78 6.45
N VAL A 32 2.68 16.45 6.38
CA VAL A 32 1.89 16.51 5.14
C VAL A 32 1.91 17.93 4.59
N ASP A 33 1.57 18.93 5.41
CA ASP A 33 1.55 20.36 5.05
C ASP A 33 2.91 20.85 4.56
N SER A 34 3.99 20.42 5.23
CA SER A 34 5.35 20.78 4.82
C SER A 34 5.72 20.20 3.46
N ILE A 35 5.21 19.01 3.11
CA ILE A 35 5.47 18.38 1.82
C ILE A 35 4.58 18.96 0.73
N THR A 36 3.28 19.14 1.01
CA THR A 36 2.34 19.73 0.05
C THR A 36 2.72 21.18 -0.27
N GLY A 37 3.23 21.93 0.71
CA GLY A 37 3.75 23.29 0.52
C GLY A 37 4.98 23.41 -0.40
N LEU A 38 5.63 22.30 -0.76
CA LEU A 38 6.70 22.28 -1.77
C LEU A 38 6.16 22.29 -3.20
N PHE A 39 4.87 22.02 -3.39
CA PHE A 39 4.25 21.98 -4.71
C PHE A 39 3.66 23.35 -5.06
N ASP A 40 3.83 23.76 -6.32
CA ASP A 40 2.98 24.77 -6.93
C ASP A 40 1.70 24.14 -7.49
N PHE A 41 0.70 24.96 -7.82
CA PHE A 41 -0.57 24.46 -8.34
C PHE A 41 -0.39 23.63 -9.62
N HIS A 42 0.55 24.02 -10.49
CA HIS A 42 0.82 23.30 -11.73
C HIS A 42 1.37 21.89 -11.47
N SER A 43 2.34 21.76 -10.58
CA SER A 43 2.93 20.47 -10.20
C SER A 43 1.95 19.62 -9.42
N ALA A 44 1.17 20.22 -8.51
CA ALA A 44 0.12 19.55 -7.77
C ALA A 44 -0.94 18.97 -8.72
N SER A 45 -1.46 19.78 -9.64
CA SER A 45 -2.46 19.36 -10.64
C SER A 45 -1.90 18.25 -11.56
N LYS A 46 -0.63 18.37 -11.98
CA LYS A 46 0.02 17.31 -12.76
C LYS A 46 0.16 16.01 -11.97
N PHE A 47 0.47 16.10 -10.68
CA PHE A 47 0.64 14.95 -9.80
C PHE A 47 -0.69 14.26 -9.50
N THR A 48 -1.72 15.01 -9.11
CA THR A 48 -3.06 14.44 -8.86
C THR A 48 -3.66 13.85 -10.13
N ARG A 49 -3.51 14.52 -11.28
CA ARG A 49 -3.92 13.97 -12.58
C ARG A 49 -3.13 12.73 -12.99
N PHE A 50 -1.84 12.67 -12.66
CA PHE A 50 -1.05 11.45 -12.89
C PHE A 50 -1.61 10.29 -12.04
N ILE A 51 -2.05 10.57 -10.82
CA ILE A 51 -2.70 9.59 -9.98
C ILE A 51 -4.09 9.27 -10.57
N LEU A 52 -5.07 10.16 -10.50
CA LEU A 52 -6.44 9.86 -10.92
C LEU A 52 -6.57 9.40 -12.39
N GLY A 53 -5.67 9.84 -13.26
CA GLY A 53 -5.78 9.65 -14.72
C GLY A 53 -6.65 10.73 -15.39
N GLU A 54 -7.37 11.52 -14.60
CA GLU A 54 -8.24 12.61 -15.04
C GLU A 54 -7.99 13.89 -14.23
N PRO A 55 -8.47 15.06 -14.70
CA PRO A 55 -8.33 16.31 -13.96
C PRO A 55 -9.11 16.26 -12.65
N ASP A 56 -8.45 16.67 -11.56
CA ASP A 56 -9.04 16.72 -10.24
C ASP A 56 -9.59 18.13 -9.95
N LEU A 57 -10.79 18.19 -9.36
CA LEU A 57 -11.45 19.44 -8.96
C LEU A 57 -10.85 19.99 -7.65
N GLU A 58 -10.40 19.12 -6.75
CA GLU A 58 -9.93 19.47 -5.40
C GLU A 58 -8.46 19.09 -5.21
N VAL A 59 -7.62 19.59 -6.13
CA VAL A 59 -6.19 19.26 -6.24
C VAL A 59 -5.44 19.30 -4.91
N TRP A 60 -5.67 20.31 -4.06
CA TRP A 60 -4.96 20.47 -2.80
C TRP A 60 -5.40 19.47 -1.72
N GLU A 61 -6.69 19.18 -1.66
CA GLU A 61 -7.26 18.22 -0.71
C GLU A 61 -6.82 16.81 -1.08
N SER A 62 -6.97 16.42 -2.34
CA SER A 62 -6.48 15.14 -2.85
C SER A 62 -4.97 14.97 -2.68
N LEU A 63 -4.17 16.02 -2.90
CA LEU A 63 -2.73 15.97 -2.69
C LEU A 63 -2.40 15.71 -1.21
N GLY A 64 -3.08 16.41 -0.31
CA GLY A 64 -2.97 16.21 1.14
C GLY A 64 -3.32 14.77 1.53
N ASP A 65 -4.46 14.27 1.06
CA ASP A 65 -4.93 12.91 1.32
C ASP A 65 -3.95 11.84 0.83
N TYR A 66 -3.39 12.01 -0.37
CA TYR A 66 -2.40 11.06 -0.90
C TYR A 66 -1.13 11.02 -0.06
N PHE A 67 -0.61 12.18 0.35
CA PHE A 67 0.55 12.22 1.22
C PHE A 67 0.24 11.69 2.62
N SER A 68 -0.93 12.00 3.18
CA SER A 68 -1.42 11.45 4.45
C SER A 68 -1.46 9.92 4.43
N ILE A 69 -2.06 9.32 3.40
CA ILE A 69 -2.11 7.86 3.23
C ILE A 69 -0.69 7.29 3.07
N LEU A 70 0.16 7.95 2.29
CA LEU A 70 1.54 7.52 2.07
C LEU A 70 2.34 7.53 3.38
N ILE A 71 2.32 8.64 4.12
CA ILE A 71 3.06 8.81 5.37
C ILE A 71 2.55 7.84 6.43
N ASN A 72 1.22 7.72 6.58
CA ASN A 72 0.62 6.74 7.48
C ASN A 72 1.11 5.32 7.15
N THR A 73 1.14 4.96 5.87
CA THR A 73 1.65 3.66 5.42
C THR A 73 3.13 3.49 5.75
N LEU A 74 3.96 4.52 5.50
CA LEU A 74 5.39 4.49 5.78
C LEU A 74 5.70 4.33 7.28
N ILE A 75 4.87 4.88 8.16
CA ILE A 75 5.01 4.75 9.62
C ILE A 75 4.42 3.42 10.13
N SER A 76 3.29 2.99 9.58
CA SER A 76 2.59 1.78 10.01
C SER A 76 3.34 0.49 9.70
N VAL A 77 4.07 0.44 8.58
CA VAL A 77 4.88 -0.73 8.20
C VAL A 77 5.95 -1.08 9.26
N PRO A 78 6.83 -0.16 9.69
CA PRO A 78 7.81 -0.45 10.73
C PRO A 78 7.17 -0.74 12.09
N ILE A 79 6.09 -0.05 12.48
CA ILE A 79 5.37 -0.32 13.73
C ILE A 79 4.81 -1.75 13.73
N THR A 80 4.14 -2.15 12.65
CA THR A 80 3.63 -3.52 12.49
C THR A 80 4.77 -4.54 12.51
N SER A 81 5.97 -4.18 12.04
CA SER A 81 7.15 -5.05 12.17
C SER A 81 7.63 -5.15 13.60
N VAL A 82 7.64 -4.05 14.36
CA VAL A 82 7.99 -4.05 15.79
C VAL A 82 7.04 -4.97 16.55
N VAL A 83 5.73 -4.81 16.38
CA VAL A 83 4.71 -5.63 17.08
C VAL A 83 4.92 -7.13 16.80
N ILE A 84 5.12 -7.50 15.53
CA ILE A 84 5.33 -8.90 15.15
C ILE A 84 6.65 -9.46 15.72
N THR A 85 7.71 -8.66 15.72
CA THR A 85 9.01 -9.09 16.25
C THR A 85 8.97 -9.20 17.78
N ALA A 86 8.32 -8.27 18.48
CA ALA A 86 8.12 -8.31 19.93
C ALA A 86 7.31 -9.55 20.34
N TYR A 87 6.21 -9.86 19.63
CA TYR A 87 5.44 -11.08 19.86
C TYR A 87 6.29 -12.35 19.73
N ARG A 88 7.18 -12.40 18.73
CA ARG A 88 8.11 -13.52 18.55
C ARG A 88 9.17 -13.57 19.65
N ALA A 89 9.71 -12.44 20.08
CA ALA A 89 10.70 -12.38 21.14
C ALA A 89 10.13 -12.95 22.46
N VAL A 90 8.91 -12.54 22.82
CA VAL A 90 8.20 -13.00 24.02
C VAL A 90 7.89 -14.49 23.95
N THR A 91 7.41 -14.98 22.80
CA THR A 91 7.01 -16.38 22.64
C THR A 91 8.18 -17.35 22.41
N ARG A 92 9.33 -16.88 21.91
CA ARG A 92 10.46 -17.75 21.49
C ARG A 92 11.80 -17.46 22.16
N LYS A 93 11.88 -16.53 23.14
CA LYS A 93 13.09 -16.19 23.91
C LYS A 93 14.35 -15.95 23.04
N VAL A 94 14.22 -15.10 22.02
CA VAL A 94 15.31 -14.80 21.06
C VAL A 94 16.21 -13.67 21.58
N SER A 95 17.51 -13.68 21.24
CA SER A 95 18.46 -12.64 21.66
C SER A 95 18.19 -11.27 21.00
N LEU A 96 18.38 -10.19 21.76
CA LEU A 96 18.10 -8.79 21.37
C LEU A 96 18.87 -8.31 20.13
N ILE A 97 20.11 -8.77 19.95
CA ILE A 97 20.95 -8.38 18.80
C ILE A 97 20.42 -9.00 17.50
N ASN A 98 19.93 -10.24 17.56
CA ASN A 98 19.31 -10.89 16.40
C ASN A 98 17.95 -10.26 16.06
N ILE A 99 17.22 -9.79 17.07
CA ILE A 99 15.92 -9.12 16.94
C ILE A 99 15.99 -7.86 16.07
N PHE A 100 16.99 -6.99 16.27
CA PHE A 100 17.11 -5.76 15.49
C PHE A 100 17.39 -6.05 14.00
N ARG A 101 18.34 -6.94 13.71
CA ARG A 101 18.66 -7.35 12.33
C ARG A 101 17.46 -8.00 11.65
N GLU A 102 16.74 -8.86 12.36
CA GLU A 102 15.50 -9.47 11.87
C GLU A 102 14.41 -8.44 11.61
N TRP A 103 14.25 -7.46 12.50
CA TRP A 103 13.30 -6.37 12.35
C TRP A 103 13.59 -5.57 11.08
N VAL A 104 14.81 -5.04 10.91
CA VAL A 104 15.21 -4.27 9.72
C VAL A 104 14.99 -5.09 8.44
N GLY A 105 15.44 -6.34 8.43
CA GLY A 105 15.26 -7.23 7.28
C GLY A 105 13.79 -7.53 6.99
N SER A 106 12.95 -7.68 8.03
CA SER A 106 11.51 -7.89 7.87
C SER A 106 10.80 -6.64 7.36
N THR A 107 11.14 -5.46 7.87
CA THR A 107 10.58 -4.16 7.48
C THR A 107 10.93 -3.86 6.03
N ARG A 108 12.20 -4.00 5.62
CA ARG A 108 12.62 -3.82 4.23
C ARG A 108 11.88 -4.76 3.27
N ARG A 109 11.72 -6.03 3.65
CA ARG A 109 10.95 -6.99 2.84
C ARG A 109 9.47 -6.60 2.73
N ARG A 110 8.85 -6.07 3.78
CA ARG A 110 7.46 -5.60 3.73
C ARG A 110 7.32 -4.39 2.81
N PHE A 111 8.21 -3.41 2.92
CA PHE A 111 8.24 -2.28 2.00
C PHE A 111 8.41 -2.72 0.55
N ALA A 112 9.36 -3.61 0.26
CA ALA A 112 9.55 -4.11 -1.10
C ALA A 112 8.30 -4.83 -1.65
N LYS A 113 7.57 -5.56 -0.80
CA LYS A 113 6.32 -6.21 -1.19
C LYS A 113 5.21 -5.21 -1.47
N ILE A 114 5.00 -4.23 -0.58
CA ILE A 114 3.99 -3.18 -0.76
C ILE A 114 4.31 -2.38 -2.02
N PHE A 115 5.55 -1.91 -2.15
CA PHE A 115 6.01 -1.18 -3.33
C PHE A 115 5.81 -1.97 -4.62
N GLY A 116 6.25 -3.23 -4.66
CA GLY A 116 6.09 -4.07 -5.86
C GLY A 116 4.63 -4.36 -6.20
N PHE A 117 3.77 -4.55 -5.19
CA PHE A 117 2.33 -4.76 -5.39
C PHE A 117 1.65 -3.48 -5.88
N THR A 118 1.89 -2.34 -5.24
CA THR A 118 1.35 -1.04 -5.64
C THR A 118 1.81 -0.65 -7.03
N PHE A 119 3.10 -0.82 -7.34
CA PHE A 119 3.63 -0.56 -8.68
C PHE A 119 2.94 -1.45 -9.74
N LEU A 120 2.77 -2.73 -9.46
CA LEU A 120 2.07 -3.65 -10.36
C LEU A 120 0.60 -3.26 -10.54
N PHE A 121 -0.09 -2.91 -9.45
CA PHE A 121 -1.47 -2.43 -9.50
C PHE A 121 -1.60 -1.24 -10.43
N TRP A 122 -0.77 -0.22 -10.22
CA TRP A 122 -0.73 0.99 -11.05
C TRP A 122 -0.41 0.72 -12.51
N ALA A 123 0.60 -0.13 -12.77
CA ALA A 123 0.98 -0.49 -14.12
C ALA A 123 -0.19 -1.18 -14.85
N LEU A 124 -0.83 -2.15 -14.21
CA LEU A 124 -1.98 -2.83 -14.79
C LEU A 124 -3.18 -1.88 -14.95
N PHE A 125 -3.43 -0.99 -13.98
CA PHE A 125 -4.56 -0.06 -14.01
C PHE A 125 -4.44 0.86 -15.23
N ARG A 126 -3.24 1.40 -15.48
CA ARG A 126 -3.00 2.26 -16.66
C ARG A 126 -2.99 1.55 -18.00
N LEU A 127 -2.74 0.25 -18.02
CA LEU A 127 -2.73 -0.53 -19.26
C LEU A 127 -4.14 -0.82 -19.78
N LEU A 128 -5.18 -0.70 -18.94
CA LEU A 128 -6.55 -0.92 -19.38
C LEU A 128 -7.09 0.30 -20.14
N PRO A 129 -7.56 0.13 -21.38
CA PRO A 129 -8.21 1.21 -22.13
C PRO A 129 -9.66 1.39 -21.67
N TYR A 130 -9.85 2.02 -20.51
CA TYR A 130 -11.17 2.20 -19.87
C TYR A 130 -12.23 2.81 -20.81
N GLN A 131 -11.83 3.77 -21.65
CA GLN A 131 -12.72 4.42 -22.63
C GLN A 131 -13.27 3.47 -23.69
N SER A 132 -12.53 2.43 -24.07
CA SER A 132 -12.99 1.43 -25.04
C SER A 132 -13.87 0.34 -24.41
N ILE A 133 -13.69 0.08 -23.12
CA ILE A 133 -14.42 -0.95 -22.38
C ILE A 133 -15.72 -0.38 -21.81
N PHE A 134 -15.70 0.89 -21.41
CA PHE A 134 -16.82 1.61 -20.84
C PHE A 134 -16.97 2.98 -21.53
N PRO A 135 -17.68 3.03 -22.67
CA PRO A 135 -17.81 4.24 -23.49
C PRO A 135 -18.67 5.35 -22.86
N ASP A 136 -19.46 5.05 -21.82
CA ASP A 136 -20.30 6.03 -21.12
C ASP A 136 -19.51 6.82 -20.06
N GLN A 137 -19.58 8.16 -20.11
CA GLN A 137 -18.75 9.06 -19.30
C GLN A 137 -19.20 9.22 -17.84
N THR A 138 -20.40 8.75 -17.47
CA THR A 138 -20.91 8.82 -16.09
C THR A 138 -20.83 7.46 -15.43
N TYR A 139 -19.74 7.23 -14.70
CA TYR A 139 -19.58 6.01 -13.91
C TYR A 139 -20.35 6.14 -12.60
N SER A 140 -21.18 5.15 -12.30
CA SER A 140 -21.72 5.00 -10.94
C SER A 140 -20.60 4.59 -9.98
N ASP A 141 -20.70 4.95 -8.70
CA ASP A 141 -19.77 4.50 -7.65
C ASP A 141 -19.60 2.98 -7.64
N PHE A 142 -20.68 2.25 -7.92
CA PHE A 142 -20.66 0.79 -8.04
C PHE A 142 -19.79 0.32 -9.21
N THR A 143 -19.86 0.99 -10.35
CA THR A 143 -19.02 0.69 -11.53
C THR A 143 -17.54 0.94 -11.22
N ILE A 144 -17.21 2.06 -10.57
CA ILE A 144 -15.84 2.38 -10.16
C ILE A 144 -15.33 1.32 -9.18
N ALA A 145 -16.12 0.98 -8.16
CA ALA A 145 -15.76 -0.04 -7.19
C ALA A 145 -15.55 -1.42 -7.86
N ALA A 146 -16.39 -1.79 -8.82
CA ALA A 146 -16.24 -3.04 -9.58
C ALA A 146 -14.96 -3.06 -10.42
N ILE A 147 -14.62 -1.96 -11.09
CA ILE A 147 -13.39 -1.82 -11.87
C ILE A 147 -12.16 -1.94 -10.96
N VAL A 148 -12.13 -1.19 -9.86
CA VAL A 148 -11.03 -1.25 -8.88
C VAL A 148 -10.92 -2.65 -8.28
N GLY A 149 -12.05 -3.28 -7.95
CA GLY A 149 -12.11 -4.64 -7.43
C GLY A 149 -11.55 -5.69 -8.41
N PHE A 150 -11.97 -5.63 -9.67
CA PHE A 150 -11.42 -6.47 -10.74
C PHE A 150 -9.92 -6.26 -10.90
N GLN A 151 -9.47 -5.00 -10.87
CA GLN A 151 -8.07 -4.66 -10.99
C GLN A 151 -7.23 -5.19 -9.82
N LEU A 152 -7.77 -5.12 -8.61
CA LEU A 152 -7.15 -5.71 -7.42
C LEU A 152 -7.01 -7.22 -7.58
N LEU A 153 -8.05 -7.92 -8.03
CA LEU A 153 -7.99 -9.36 -8.28
C LEU A 153 -6.94 -9.72 -9.32
N LEU A 154 -6.92 -9.01 -10.45
CA LEU A 154 -5.92 -9.20 -11.50
C LEU A 154 -4.50 -9.00 -10.95
N THR A 155 -4.29 -7.92 -10.18
CA THR A 155 -3.01 -7.63 -9.54
C THR A 155 -2.59 -8.73 -8.57
N ILE A 156 -3.52 -9.27 -7.77
CA ILE A 156 -3.25 -10.39 -6.86
C ILE A 156 -2.76 -11.62 -7.64
N VAL A 157 -3.43 -11.96 -8.74
CA VAL A 157 -3.06 -13.10 -9.59
C VAL A 157 -1.67 -12.90 -10.22
N CYS A 158 -1.43 -11.74 -10.83
CA CYS A 158 -0.15 -11.41 -11.45
C CYS A 158 1.00 -11.38 -10.42
N TYR A 159 0.77 -10.74 -9.27
CA TYR A 159 1.75 -10.67 -8.19
C TYR A 159 2.10 -12.06 -7.67
N TRP A 160 1.09 -12.91 -7.46
CA TRP A 160 1.31 -14.30 -7.05
C TRP A 160 2.13 -15.08 -8.07
N PHE A 161 1.84 -14.92 -9.36
CA PHE A 161 2.59 -15.57 -10.44
C PHE A 161 4.07 -15.13 -10.44
N ILE A 162 4.35 -13.83 -10.33
CA ILE A 162 5.71 -13.29 -10.25
C ILE A 162 6.46 -13.85 -9.04
N VAL A 163 5.84 -13.79 -7.86
CA VAL A 163 6.46 -14.28 -6.62
C VAL A 163 6.72 -15.77 -6.69
N LYS A 164 5.78 -16.56 -7.22
CA LYS A 164 5.95 -18.02 -7.40
C LYS A 164 7.13 -18.31 -8.32
N LYS A 165 7.25 -17.61 -9.45
CA LYS A 165 8.38 -17.77 -10.39
C LYS A 165 9.73 -17.42 -9.75
N ILE A 166 9.80 -16.35 -8.96
CA ILE A 166 11.01 -15.96 -8.23
C ILE A 166 11.41 -17.04 -7.21
N ILE A 167 10.45 -17.60 -6.48
CA ILE A 167 10.71 -18.65 -5.48
C ILE A 167 11.22 -19.93 -6.18
N THR A 168 10.56 -20.38 -7.25
CA THR A 168 10.96 -21.58 -8.00
C THR A 168 12.36 -21.44 -8.60
N LYS A 169 12.72 -20.25 -9.11
CA LYS A 169 14.07 -20.00 -9.64
C LYS A 169 15.17 -20.00 -8.55
N ARG A 170 14.80 -19.79 -7.28
CA ARG A 170 15.74 -19.80 -6.15
C ARG A 170 15.96 -21.20 -5.56
N SER A 171 15.06 -22.14 -5.87
CA SER A 171 15.13 -23.54 -5.40
C SER A 171 15.76 -24.50 -6.41
N LEU A 172 15.99 -24.05 -7.64
CA LEU A 172 16.78 -24.69 -8.69
C LEU A 172 18.21 -24.18 -8.62
#